data_AF-A0A2W4NV68-F1
#
_entry.id   AF-A0A2W4NV68-F1
#
_cell.length_a   1.000
_cell.length_b   1.000
_cell.length_c   1.000
_cell.angle_alpha   90.00
_cell.angle_beta   90.00
_cell.angle_gamma   90.00
#
_symmetry.space_group_name_H-M   'P 1'
#
loop_
_entity.id
_entity.type
_entity.pdbx_description
1 polymer ?
#
loop_
_entity_poly.entity_id
_entity_poly.type
_entity_poly.pdbx_seq_one_letter_code
_entity_poly.pdbx_strand_id
1 'polypeptide(L)'
;MRIANAGHSVLITVEADLRSIELPYRQAAIPWILTAKNGPAPDGVTVFDYEEQRRRNAAYYDRLKALRKAGVDLRKLSQEQRVELEQQAPHPSWPVAAIINQMGAINAYNKAIERWTSCALVFPDLVSIIWTMTSGAPHAIEQASSQWESLAKQHGLERSPLLSATQVVNPEQGKGANRAKADKLDIGGLESFWLLEYFKYAGLYHGALPRTVQGRKDRKTYVLVPAAGGIEQNWHRSAFEAFQREFWPSSAIKMDIMASLRYTARLLREWEGAQRSSGRRRRVTDYVDGFAVASYKDLGSAVAVMNVAKLGLPDWVTLPDNADDAQRLRAELENHQRLIGALDETKGEEEQLLRDYRDFLTSRDPMLRAFFAFTAGYAGHVMRKLSKRQRVRRLTLDNLEVILMANESARSTKLSPIIESPGFQHIATAIRQATVLQQYYKTERNDNTYDVRYGLADELLRHARDNREFLRALSEFLTASRKGNAGVWAPNKNKGNRSP
;
A
#
# COMPACT_ATOMS: atom_id res chain seq x y z
N MET A 1 17.03 -8.67 15.95
CA MET A 1 15.87 -8.25 16.75
C MET A 1 14.65 -8.49 15.90
N ARG A 2 13.71 -9.26 16.43
CA ARG A 2 12.48 -9.64 15.75
C ARG A 2 11.28 -8.94 16.37
N ILE A 3 10.36 -8.47 15.55
CA ILE A 3 9.14 -7.75 15.99
C ILE A 3 7.93 -8.55 15.52
N ALA A 4 7.05 -8.96 16.44
CA ALA A 4 5.85 -9.75 16.15
C ALA A 4 4.60 -9.12 16.78
N ASN A 5 3.46 -9.28 16.12
CA ASN A 5 2.17 -8.86 16.67
C ASN A 5 1.50 -10.01 17.43
N ALA A 6 1.34 -9.87 18.74
CA ALA A 6 0.68 -10.84 19.62
C ALA A 6 -0.82 -10.50 19.87
N GLY A 7 -1.41 -9.67 19.02
CA GLY A 7 -2.82 -9.26 19.09
C GLY A 7 -3.00 -8.04 19.99
N HIS A 8 -2.94 -8.24 21.31
CA HIS A 8 -3.11 -7.16 22.30
C HIS A 8 -1.78 -6.49 22.68
N SER A 9 -0.66 -7.00 22.17
CA SER A 9 0.68 -6.49 22.44
C SER A 9 1.61 -6.72 21.24
N VAL A 10 2.74 -6.01 21.23
CA VAL A 10 3.83 -6.25 20.28
C VAL A 10 4.96 -6.95 21.02
N LEU A 11 5.36 -8.12 20.54
CA LEU A 11 6.48 -8.87 21.09
C LEU A 11 7.77 -8.46 20.38
N ILE A 12 8.77 -8.05 21.16
CA ILE A 12 10.12 -7.77 20.67
C ILE A 12 11.04 -8.86 21.20
N THR A 13 11.67 -9.60 20.30
CA THR A 13 12.68 -10.62 20.64
C THR A 13 14.07 -10.08 20.30
N VAL A 14 14.96 -10.09 21.29
CA VAL A 14 16.37 -9.70 21.17
C VAL A 14 17.24 -10.87 21.63
N GLU A 15 18.44 -11.01 21.05
CA GLU A 15 19.39 -12.07 21.43
C GLU A 15 20.18 -11.73 22.69
N ALA A 16 20.37 -10.44 22.97
CA ALA A 16 21.08 -9.94 24.15
C ALA A 16 20.13 -9.72 25.34
N ASP A 17 20.59 -9.99 26.56
CA ASP A 17 19.87 -9.54 27.76
C ASP A 17 20.07 -8.03 27.94
N LEU A 18 19.03 -7.26 27.62
CA LEU A 18 19.07 -5.80 27.72
C LEU A 18 19.01 -5.30 29.17
N ARG A 19 18.70 -6.15 30.16
CA ARG A 19 18.54 -5.74 31.56
C ARG A 19 19.87 -5.54 32.28
N SER A 20 20.97 -6.09 31.75
CA SER A 20 22.31 -6.01 32.34
C SER A 20 23.24 -5.02 31.65
N ILE A 21 22.73 -4.24 30.69
CA ILE A 21 23.54 -3.31 29.89
C ILE A 21 23.33 -1.90 30.42
N GLU A 22 24.40 -1.24 30.87
CA GLU A 22 24.39 0.20 31.08
C GLU A 22 24.20 0.90 29.72
N LEU A 23 23.07 1.57 29.56
CA LEU A 23 22.76 2.28 28.32
C LEU A 23 23.22 3.74 28.44
N PRO A 24 24.23 4.16 27.67
CA PRO A 24 24.63 5.57 27.64
C PRO A 24 23.49 6.41 27.09
N TYR A 25 23.47 7.70 27.46
CA TYR A 25 22.50 8.64 26.93
C TYR A 25 22.42 8.56 25.40
N ARG A 26 21.19 8.43 24.89
CA ARG A 26 20.90 8.49 23.46
C ARG A 26 20.21 9.81 23.17
N GLN A 27 20.79 10.59 22.26
CA GLN A 27 20.13 11.76 21.69
C GLN A 27 18.77 11.36 21.09
N ALA A 28 17.89 12.34 20.95
CA ALA A 28 16.57 12.10 20.38
C ALA A 28 16.68 11.45 18.99
N ALA A 29 15.93 10.37 18.76
CA ALA A 29 15.94 9.62 17.51
C ALA A 29 15.28 10.36 16.33
N ILE A 30 14.60 11.47 16.62
CA ILE A 30 13.86 12.28 15.66
C ILE A 30 14.38 13.72 15.66
N PRO A 31 14.45 14.39 14.50
CA PRO A 31 15.01 15.73 14.41
C PRO A 31 14.02 16.79 14.92
N TRP A 32 14.54 17.87 15.49
CA TRP A 32 13.76 19.08 15.74
C TRP A 32 13.32 19.70 14.41
N ILE A 33 12.03 19.96 14.26
CA ILE A 33 11.52 20.63 13.05
C ILE A 33 11.59 22.14 13.29
N LEU A 34 12.52 22.80 12.61
CA LEU A 34 12.66 24.27 12.64
C LEU A 34 11.74 24.90 11.60
N THR A 35 10.98 25.90 12.01
CA THR A 35 10.08 26.69 11.15
C THR A 35 10.24 28.17 11.47
N ALA A 36 9.70 29.05 10.62
CA ALA A 36 9.68 30.49 10.91
C ALA A 36 8.85 30.87 12.16
N LYS A 37 8.05 29.96 12.71
CA LYS A 37 7.09 30.23 13.78
C LYS A 37 7.53 29.74 15.16
N ASN A 38 8.58 28.93 15.25
CA ASN A 38 9.05 28.36 16.51
C ASN A 38 10.47 28.86 16.86
N GLY A 39 10.82 28.73 18.14
CA GLY A 39 12.13 29.13 18.66
C GLY A 39 13.27 28.24 18.16
N PRO A 40 14.52 28.60 18.51
CA PRO A 40 15.69 27.80 18.15
C PRO A 40 15.60 26.40 18.75
N ALA A 41 16.28 25.45 18.10
CA ALA A 41 16.37 24.09 18.59
C ALA A 41 17.20 24.03 19.89
N PRO A 42 16.88 23.11 20.84
CA PRO A 42 17.75 22.84 21.98
C PRO A 42 19.16 22.39 21.54
N ASP A 43 20.16 22.62 22.39
CA ASP A 43 21.53 22.20 22.10
C ASP A 43 21.64 20.67 21.95
N GLY A 44 22.46 20.22 21.00
CA GLY A 44 22.74 18.80 20.80
C GLY A 44 21.64 18.00 20.08
N VAL A 45 20.61 18.64 19.54
CA VAL A 45 19.58 17.98 18.72
C VAL A 45 19.87 18.14 17.22
N THR A 46 19.54 17.12 16.44
CA THR A 46 19.57 17.23 14.97
C THR A 46 18.43 18.15 14.51
N VAL A 47 18.73 19.10 13.63
CA VAL A 47 17.75 20.07 13.12
C VAL A 47 17.32 19.71 11.70
N PHE A 48 16.01 19.75 11.46
CA PHE A 48 15.39 19.68 10.14
C PHE A 48 14.80 21.05 9.79
N ASP A 49 15.46 21.80 8.91
CA ASP A 49 14.93 23.08 8.41
C ASP A 49 13.74 22.84 7.49
N TYR A 50 12.53 23.15 7.97
CA TYR A 50 11.32 22.91 7.21
C TYR A 50 11.25 23.74 5.92
N GLU A 51 11.63 25.02 5.96
CA GLU A 51 11.46 25.92 4.82
C GLU A 51 12.53 25.71 3.75
N GLU A 52 13.76 25.32 4.14
CA GLU A 52 14.77 24.84 3.20
C GLU A 52 14.29 23.57 2.48
N GLN A 53 13.85 22.56 3.24
CA GLN A 53 13.41 21.29 2.65
C GLN A 53 12.14 21.43 1.83
N ARG A 54 11.24 22.36 2.20
CA ARG A 54 10.07 22.73 1.39
C ARG A 54 10.48 23.31 0.04
N ARG A 55 11.44 24.24 0.01
CA ARG A 55 11.97 24.84 -1.22
C ARG A 55 12.65 23.78 -2.11
N ARG A 56 13.49 22.93 -1.52
CA ARG A 56 14.13 21.80 -2.22
C ARG A 56 13.09 20.86 -2.83
N ASN A 57 12.06 20.49 -2.07
CA ASN A 57 10.99 19.63 -2.55
C ASN A 57 10.21 20.26 -3.71
N ALA A 58 9.88 21.57 -3.62
CA ALA A 58 9.22 22.29 -4.71
C ALA A 58 10.08 22.31 -5.98
N ALA A 59 11.36 22.69 -5.87
CA ALA A 59 12.29 22.75 -6.99
C ALA A 59 12.45 21.40 -7.70
N TYR A 60 12.55 20.30 -6.95
CA TYR A 60 12.63 18.94 -7.51
C TYR A 60 11.42 18.60 -8.38
N TYR A 61 10.20 18.83 -7.87
CA TYR A 61 8.98 18.50 -8.60
C TYR A 61 8.73 19.44 -9.78
N ASP A 62 9.13 20.72 -9.69
CA ASP A 62 9.09 21.66 -10.80
C ASP A 62 10.04 21.23 -11.92
N ARG A 63 11.25 20.77 -11.58
CA ARG A 63 12.19 20.18 -12.55
C ARG A 63 11.61 18.93 -13.22
N LEU A 64 11.05 18.01 -12.45
CA LEU A 64 10.38 16.81 -13.01
C LEU A 64 9.23 17.18 -13.95
N LYS A 65 8.43 18.20 -13.59
CA LYS A 65 7.34 18.70 -14.42
C LYS A 65 7.87 19.33 -15.71
N ALA A 66 8.95 20.10 -15.65
CA ALA A 66 9.60 20.69 -16.81
C ALA A 66 10.15 19.62 -17.77
N LEU A 67 10.84 18.59 -17.25
CA LEU A 67 11.35 17.46 -18.05
C LEU A 67 10.22 16.71 -18.76
N ARG A 68 9.11 16.45 -18.05
CA ARG A 68 7.91 15.81 -18.64
C ARG A 68 7.29 16.68 -19.73
N LYS A 69 7.20 18.00 -19.52
CA LYS A 69 6.67 18.94 -20.53
C LYS A 69 7.57 18.99 -21.78
N ALA A 70 8.87 18.83 -21.60
CA ALA A 70 9.84 18.72 -22.69
C ALA A 70 9.86 17.34 -23.38
N GLY A 71 9.01 16.39 -22.98
CA GLY A 71 8.97 15.05 -23.57
C GLY A 71 10.17 14.16 -23.25
N VAL A 72 10.97 14.54 -22.24
CA VAL A 72 12.16 13.77 -21.85
C VAL A 72 11.75 12.50 -21.12
N ASP A 73 12.17 11.35 -21.64
CA ASP A 73 12.06 10.08 -20.94
C ASP A 73 13.11 10.03 -19.83
N LEU A 74 12.66 10.09 -18.56
CA LEU A 74 13.53 10.05 -17.39
C LEU A 74 14.43 8.81 -17.36
N ARG A 75 14.01 7.70 -17.98
CA ARG A 75 14.80 6.45 -18.07
C ARG A 75 15.95 6.54 -19.07
N LYS A 76 15.97 7.59 -19.89
CA LYS A 76 16.99 7.84 -20.92
C LYS A 76 17.88 9.03 -20.57
N LEU A 77 17.71 9.62 -19.39
CA LEU A 77 18.65 10.62 -18.88
C LEU A 77 20.06 10.03 -18.87
N SER A 78 21.06 10.85 -19.23
CA SER A 78 22.47 10.53 -19.05
C SER A 78 22.79 10.30 -17.58
N GLN A 79 23.88 9.60 -17.29
CA GLN A 79 24.28 9.31 -15.91
C GLN A 79 24.47 10.60 -15.09
N GLU A 80 25.08 11.63 -15.67
CA GLU A 80 25.27 12.93 -15.04
C GLU A 80 23.95 13.60 -14.67
N GLN A 81 23.00 13.65 -15.62
CA GLN A 81 21.67 14.23 -15.37
C GLN A 81 20.88 13.46 -14.30
N ARG A 82 21.07 12.13 -14.21
CA ARG A 82 20.45 11.32 -13.16
C ARG A 82 21.01 11.66 -11.79
N VAL A 83 22.34 11.70 -11.67
CA VAL A 83 23.02 12.05 -10.42
C VAL A 83 22.60 13.44 -9.96
N GLU A 84 22.53 14.41 -10.88
CA GLU A 84 22.07 15.76 -10.55
C GLU A 84 20.61 15.79 -10.06
N LEU A 85 19.72 15.03 -10.69
CA LEU A 85 18.33 14.90 -10.27
C LEU A 85 18.20 14.19 -8.92
N GLU A 86 19.01 13.16 -8.67
CA GLU A 86 19.05 12.42 -7.40
C GLU A 86 19.59 13.27 -6.26
N GLN A 87 20.60 14.11 -6.51
CA GLN A 87 21.11 15.08 -5.52
C GLN A 87 20.04 16.10 -5.12
N GLN A 88 19.13 16.43 -6.01
CA GLN A 88 18.00 17.33 -5.74
C GLN A 88 16.78 16.61 -5.15
N ALA A 89 16.81 15.28 -5.01
CA ALA A 89 15.68 14.52 -4.49
C ALA A 89 15.26 15.03 -3.10
N PRO A 90 13.95 14.98 -2.77
CA PRO A 90 13.46 15.39 -1.46
C PRO A 90 14.10 14.56 -0.35
N HIS A 91 14.37 15.19 0.79
CA HIS A 91 14.89 14.49 1.95
C HIS A 91 13.93 13.35 2.38
N PRO A 92 14.41 12.15 2.74
CA PRO A 92 13.56 11.01 3.09
C PRO A 92 12.51 11.33 4.17
N SER A 93 12.90 12.10 5.18
CA SER A 93 12.03 12.57 6.28
C SER A 93 11.02 13.66 5.91
N TRP A 94 11.10 14.25 4.72
CA TRP A 94 10.22 15.35 4.29
C TRP A 94 8.72 15.04 4.45
N PRO A 95 8.20 13.87 4.03
CA PRO A 95 6.77 13.59 4.14
C PRO A 95 6.26 13.56 5.59
N VAL A 96 7.10 13.12 6.52
CA VAL A 96 6.77 13.08 7.96
C VAL A 96 6.78 14.50 8.54
N ALA A 97 7.83 15.28 8.29
CA ALA A 97 7.88 16.67 8.74
C ALA A 97 6.75 17.53 8.14
N ALA A 98 6.42 17.30 6.86
CA ALA A 98 5.31 17.94 6.16
C ALA A 98 3.97 17.66 6.85
N ILE A 99 3.66 16.40 7.19
CA ILE A 99 2.37 16.09 7.83
C ILE A 99 2.29 16.62 9.27
N ILE A 100 3.39 16.57 10.03
CA ILE A 100 3.46 17.12 11.40
C ILE A 100 3.16 18.63 11.38
N ASN A 101 3.78 19.38 10.45
CA ASN A 101 3.52 20.81 10.31
C ASN A 101 2.09 21.09 9.85
N GLN A 102 1.66 20.45 8.77
CA GLN A 102 0.38 20.73 8.13
C GLN A 102 -0.82 20.35 9.00
N MET A 103 -0.67 19.41 9.93
CA MET A 103 -1.72 19.01 10.88
C MET A 103 -1.62 19.75 12.22
N GLY A 104 -0.78 20.79 12.32
CA GLY A 104 -0.66 21.60 13.53
C GLY A 104 -0.02 20.88 14.73
N ALA A 105 0.77 19.82 14.47
CA ALA A 105 1.35 18.99 15.52
C ALA A 105 2.77 19.40 15.93
N ILE A 106 3.37 20.44 15.33
CA ILE A 106 4.74 20.88 15.61
C ILE A 106 5.00 21.13 17.09
N ASN A 107 4.08 21.81 17.78
CA ASN A 107 4.31 22.19 19.18
C ASN A 107 4.43 20.94 20.06
N ALA A 108 3.49 20.01 19.94
CA ALA A 108 3.54 18.74 20.69
C ALA A 108 4.77 17.90 20.31
N TYR A 109 5.08 17.83 19.01
CA TYR A 109 6.23 17.10 18.49
C TYR A 109 7.57 17.63 19.03
N ASN A 110 7.82 18.93 18.88
CA ASN A 110 9.06 19.55 19.33
C ASN A 110 9.16 19.55 20.86
N LYS A 111 8.04 19.72 21.58
CA LYS A 111 8.01 19.62 23.05
C LYS A 111 8.40 18.23 23.55
N ALA A 112 8.03 17.17 22.83
CA ALA A 112 8.47 15.81 23.14
C ALA A 112 10.01 15.65 23.01
N ILE A 113 10.61 16.28 22.00
CA ILE A 113 12.07 16.29 21.80
C ILE A 113 12.78 17.09 22.90
N GLU A 114 12.23 18.24 23.26
CA GLU A 114 12.73 19.09 24.34
C GLU A 114 12.76 18.31 25.68
N ARG A 115 11.66 17.62 26.01
CA ARG A 115 11.58 16.77 27.21
C ARG A 115 12.55 15.59 27.17
N TRP A 116 12.73 14.94 26.01
CA TRP A 116 13.73 13.88 25.87
C TRP A 116 15.16 14.42 26.12
N THR A 117 15.45 15.61 25.60
CA THR A 117 16.77 16.24 25.70
C THR A 117 17.10 16.66 27.13
N SER A 118 16.11 17.15 27.88
CA SER A 118 16.28 17.51 29.30
C SER A 118 16.54 16.31 30.21
N CYS A 119 16.31 15.08 29.74
CA CYS A 119 16.54 13.85 30.50
C CYS A 119 17.98 13.33 30.45
N ALA A 120 18.93 14.05 29.81
CA ALA A 120 20.30 13.55 29.62
C ALA A 120 20.99 13.08 30.92
N LEU A 121 20.78 13.80 32.03
CA LEU A 121 21.36 13.49 33.34
C LEU A 121 20.62 12.39 34.11
N VAL A 122 19.37 12.09 33.73
CA VAL A 122 18.50 11.10 34.40
C VAL A 122 18.13 9.94 33.46
N PHE A 123 18.93 9.75 32.41
CA PHE A 123 18.62 8.79 31.36
C PHE A 123 18.46 7.34 31.86
N PRO A 124 19.26 6.84 32.82
CA PRO A 124 19.05 5.49 33.37
C PRO A 124 17.67 5.32 34.03
N ASP A 125 17.20 6.33 34.75
CA ASP A 125 15.87 6.31 35.37
C ASP A 125 14.76 6.40 34.31
N LEU A 126 14.99 7.20 33.26
CA LEU A 126 14.08 7.27 32.11
C LEU A 126 13.95 5.91 31.41
N VAL A 127 15.05 5.17 31.24
CA VAL A 127 15.04 3.80 30.68
C VAL A 127 14.18 2.87 31.53
N SER A 128 14.24 2.98 32.86
CA SER A 128 13.38 2.19 33.76
C SER A 128 11.90 2.49 33.55
N ILE A 129 11.54 3.77 33.39
CA ILE A 129 10.16 4.19 33.07
C ILE A 129 9.72 3.64 31.71
N ILE A 130 10.62 3.62 30.71
CA ILE A 130 10.34 3.03 29.39
C ILE A 130 10.07 1.52 29.51
N TRP A 131 10.83 0.80 30.35
CA TRP A 131 10.57 -0.61 30.60
C TRP A 131 9.23 -0.85 31.30
N THR A 132 8.86 -0.05 32.29
CA THR A 132 7.52 -0.11 32.88
C THR A 132 6.45 0.12 31.82
N MET A 133 6.55 1.19 31.04
CA MET A 133 5.59 1.54 29.98
C MET A 133 5.41 0.43 28.93
N THR A 134 6.50 -0.27 28.58
CA THR A 134 6.52 -1.27 27.51
C THR A 134 6.41 -2.72 28.02
N SER A 135 6.20 -2.92 29.32
CA SER A 135 6.10 -4.24 29.94
C SER A 135 4.94 -5.11 29.46
N GLY A 136 3.90 -4.48 28.88
CA GLY A 136 2.66 -5.16 28.48
C GLY A 136 1.73 -5.49 29.65
N ALA A 137 2.08 -5.10 30.89
CA ALA A 137 1.22 -5.27 32.05
C ALA A 137 -0.02 -4.34 31.97
N PRO A 138 -1.17 -4.73 32.56
CA PRO A 138 -2.29 -3.82 32.74
C PRO A 138 -1.84 -2.55 33.48
N HIS A 139 -2.32 -1.39 33.03
CA HIS A 139 -1.99 -0.07 33.58
C HIS A 139 -0.51 0.34 33.51
N ALA A 140 0.30 -0.29 32.66
CA ALA A 140 1.73 0.01 32.49
C ALA A 140 1.99 1.50 32.13
N ILE A 141 1.12 2.11 31.33
CA ILE A 141 1.27 3.51 30.91
C ILE A 141 1.02 4.45 32.10
N GLU A 142 -0.03 4.19 32.89
CA GLU A 142 -0.39 4.95 34.07
C GLU A 142 0.70 4.86 35.13
N GLN A 143 1.25 3.67 35.36
CA GLN A 143 2.38 3.46 36.27
C GLN A 143 3.63 4.23 35.82
N ALA A 144 3.98 4.15 34.54
CA ALA A 144 5.11 4.90 33.97
C ALA A 144 4.90 6.42 34.08
N SER A 145 3.65 6.88 33.91
CA SER A 145 3.28 8.29 34.08
C SER A 145 3.52 8.76 35.52
N SER A 146 3.11 7.98 36.53
CA SER A 146 3.35 8.31 37.96
C SER A 146 4.83 8.27 38.34
N GLN A 147 5.59 7.32 37.77
CA GLN A 147 7.05 7.27 37.96
C GLN A 147 7.73 8.52 37.38
N TRP A 148 7.32 8.96 36.19
CA TRP A 148 7.80 10.20 35.59
C TRP A 148 7.55 11.42 36.47
N GLU A 149 6.33 11.58 37.01
CA GLU A 149 6.01 12.72 37.88
C GLU A 149 6.94 12.79 39.11
N SER A 150 7.25 11.63 39.68
CA SER A 150 8.16 11.49 40.82
C SER A 150 9.59 11.87 40.44
N LEU A 151 10.11 11.32 39.34
CA LEU A 151 11.44 11.62 38.82
C LEU A 151 11.58 13.10 38.45
N ALA A 152 10.59 13.66 37.75
CA ALA A 152 10.59 15.06 37.34
C ALA A 152 10.57 16.00 38.55
N LYS A 153 9.82 15.66 39.61
CA LYS A 153 9.83 16.42 40.86
C LYS A 153 11.21 16.38 41.54
N GLN A 154 11.87 15.22 41.57
CA GLN A 154 13.17 15.04 42.22
C GLN A 154 14.29 15.83 41.53
N HIS A 155 14.26 15.90 40.20
CA HIS A 155 15.33 16.51 39.39
C HIS A 155 14.98 17.89 38.83
N GLY A 156 13.87 18.49 39.25
CA GLY A 156 13.47 19.84 38.81
C GLY A 156 13.07 19.92 37.33
N LEU A 157 12.62 18.81 36.74
CA LEU A 157 12.13 18.77 35.36
C LEU A 157 10.65 19.21 35.29
N GLU A 158 10.15 19.40 34.07
CA GLU A 158 8.73 19.70 33.85
C GLU A 158 7.85 18.54 34.36
N ARG A 159 7.07 18.82 35.42
CA ARG A 159 6.32 17.79 36.16
C ARG A 159 5.16 17.19 35.38
N SER A 160 4.51 17.98 34.51
CA SER A 160 3.35 17.50 33.77
C SER A 160 3.74 16.28 32.93
N PRO A 161 3.14 15.08 33.15
CA PRO A 161 3.44 13.91 32.34
C PRO A 161 2.80 14.00 30.95
N LEU A 162 1.92 14.97 30.74
CA LEU A 162 1.02 15.00 29.59
C LEU A 162 1.55 15.91 28.48
N LEU A 163 1.27 15.51 27.24
CA LEU A 163 1.34 16.32 26.03
C LEU A 163 0.02 16.21 25.26
N SER A 164 -0.26 17.21 24.43
CA SER A 164 -1.41 17.15 23.51
C SER A 164 -1.30 15.95 22.58
N ALA A 165 -2.30 15.09 22.61
CA ALA A 165 -2.40 13.89 21.80
C ALA A 165 -2.93 14.26 20.40
N THR A 166 -2.01 14.53 19.48
CA THR A 166 -2.36 15.06 18.16
C THR A 166 -2.86 13.98 17.20
N GLN A 167 -3.75 14.34 16.27
CA GLN A 167 -4.37 13.41 15.32
C GLN A 167 -3.40 12.76 14.32
N VAL A 168 -2.19 13.31 14.16
CA VAL A 168 -1.17 12.76 13.26
C VAL A 168 -0.63 11.42 13.76
N VAL A 169 -0.60 11.23 15.08
CA VAL A 169 -0.18 9.99 15.76
C VAL A 169 -1.33 9.31 16.52
N ASN A 170 -2.44 10.00 16.74
CA ASN A 170 -3.65 9.49 17.40
C ASN A 170 -4.90 9.70 16.51
N PRO A 171 -5.01 9.02 15.36
CA PRO A 171 -6.13 9.23 14.43
C PRO A 171 -7.50 8.88 15.06
N GLU A 172 -7.57 7.91 15.97
CA GLU A 172 -8.83 7.53 16.65
C GLU A 172 -9.33 8.58 17.65
N GLN A 173 -8.45 9.50 18.04
CA GLN A 173 -8.74 10.62 18.94
C GLN A 173 -9.17 11.87 18.15
N GLY A 174 -9.36 11.75 16.84
CA GLY A 174 -9.83 12.83 15.99
C GLY A 174 -11.25 13.29 16.31
N LYS A 175 -11.52 14.59 16.15
CA LYS A 175 -12.87 15.15 16.27
C LYS A 175 -13.78 14.43 15.26
N GLY A 176 -14.76 13.68 15.77
CA GLY A 176 -15.71 12.88 14.96
C GLY A 176 -15.47 11.37 14.94
N ALA A 177 -14.37 10.85 15.51
CA ALA A 177 -14.05 9.42 15.44
C ALA A 177 -14.70 8.55 16.53
N ASN A 178 -15.08 9.08 17.71
CA ASN A 178 -15.68 8.27 18.77
C ASN A 178 -16.54 9.07 19.77
N ARG A 179 -17.86 9.15 19.55
CA ARG A 179 -18.89 9.19 20.61
C ARG A 179 -20.16 8.51 20.10
N ALA A 180 -20.78 7.66 20.92
CA ALA A 180 -22.03 6.97 20.60
C ALA A 180 -23.25 7.90 20.45
N LYS A 181 -23.11 9.20 20.78
CA LYS A 181 -24.17 10.20 20.64
C LYS A 181 -23.62 11.61 20.39
N ALA A 182 -24.25 12.32 19.47
CA ALA A 182 -23.83 13.63 18.94
C ALA A 182 -24.35 14.81 19.79
N ASP A 183 -24.10 14.83 21.10
CA ASP A 183 -24.73 15.83 22.00
C ASP A 183 -23.86 17.07 22.28
N LYS A 184 -22.56 17.09 21.94
CA LYS A 184 -21.69 18.29 22.07
C LYS A 184 -20.60 18.34 21.00
N LEU A 185 -20.39 19.52 20.41
CA LEU A 185 -19.41 19.82 19.34
C LEU A 185 -17.95 19.95 19.84
N ASP A 186 -17.71 19.97 21.15
CA ASP A 186 -16.38 20.19 21.69
C ASP A 186 -15.83 18.91 22.37
N ILE A 187 -14.90 18.28 21.67
CA ILE A 187 -13.88 17.43 22.30
C ILE A 187 -12.72 18.40 22.52
N GLY A 188 -12.51 18.83 23.77
CA GLY A 188 -11.30 19.53 24.17
C GLY A 188 -10.05 18.73 23.77
N GLY A 189 -8.89 19.39 23.70
CA GLY A 189 -7.64 18.71 23.33
C GLY A 189 -7.42 17.49 24.22
N LEU A 190 -7.34 16.30 23.61
CA LEU A 190 -6.98 15.09 24.34
C LEU A 190 -5.50 15.16 24.69
N GLU A 191 -5.15 14.63 25.85
CA GLU A 191 -3.79 14.57 26.34
C GLU A 191 -3.36 13.11 26.50
N SER A 192 -2.06 12.85 26.35
CA SER A 192 -1.47 11.54 26.52
C SER A 192 -0.09 11.65 27.14
N PHE A 193 0.40 10.54 27.71
CA PHE A 193 1.72 10.47 28.32
C PHE A 193 2.81 10.82 27.29
N TRP A 194 3.69 11.74 27.64
CA TRP A 194 4.62 12.34 26.69
C TRP A 194 5.62 11.35 26.08
N LEU A 195 6.10 10.35 26.84
CA LEU A 195 6.98 9.31 26.32
C LEU A 195 6.27 8.46 25.27
N LEU A 196 4.99 8.14 25.50
CA LEU A 196 4.18 7.43 24.52
C LEU A 196 4.04 8.24 23.23
N GLU A 197 3.74 9.54 23.34
CA GLU A 197 3.67 10.43 22.18
C GLU A 197 5.03 10.56 21.46
N TYR A 198 6.13 10.66 22.20
CA TYR A 198 7.49 10.66 21.66
C TYR A 198 7.76 9.42 20.79
N PHE A 199 7.48 8.22 21.31
CA PHE A 199 7.69 6.98 20.55
C PHE A 199 6.73 6.82 19.38
N LYS A 200 5.50 7.33 19.45
CA LYS A 200 4.60 7.38 18.28
C LYS A 200 5.19 8.27 17.17
N TYR A 201 5.72 9.44 17.53
CA TYR A 201 6.39 10.32 16.57
C TYR A 201 7.66 9.67 16.00
N ALA A 202 8.48 9.01 16.82
CA ALA A 202 9.62 8.22 16.34
C ALA A 202 9.18 7.10 15.39
N GLY A 203 8.10 6.40 15.72
CA GLY A 203 7.47 5.38 14.89
C GLY A 203 7.09 5.89 13.50
N LEU A 204 6.67 7.16 13.36
CA LEU A 204 6.36 7.75 12.06
C LEU A 204 7.55 7.74 11.09
N TYR A 205 8.77 7.95 11.58
CA TYR A 205 9.98 7.96 10.74
C TYR A 205 10.44 6.55 10.34
N HIS A 206 10.09 5.54 11.14
CA HIS A 206 10.61 4.17 10.98
C HIS A 206 9.62 3.17 10.37
N GLY A 207 8.32 3.45 10.45
CA GLY A 207 7.27 2.50 10.06
C GLY A 207 6.03 3.12 9.43
N ALA A 208 6.01 4.44 9.21
CA ALA A 208 4.86 5.12 8.59
C ALA A 208 5.20 5.77 7.24
N LEU A 209 4.21 5.76 6.34
CA LEU A 209 4.27 6.36 5.02
C LEU A 209 3.14 7.42 4.92
N PRO A 210 3.36 8.65 5.43
CA PRO A 210 2.43 9.74 5.22
C PRO A 210 2.53 10.27 3.78
N ARG A 211 1.38 10.43 3.11
CA ARG A 211 1.29 10.91 1.73
C ARG A 211 0.04 11.76 1.53
N THR A 212 0.18 12.84 0.78
CA THR A 212 -0.94 13.63 0.25
C THR A 212 -1.53 12.94 -0.98
N VAL A 213 -2.85 12.90 -1.09
CA VAL A 213 -3.56 12.33 -2.23
C VAL A 213 -3.39 13.23 -3.45
N GLN A 214 -3.09 12.65 -4.61
CA GLN A 214 -2.84 13.44 -5.83
C GLN A 214 -4.08 14.27 -6.22
N GLY A 215 -3.84 15.54 -6.55
CA GLY A 215 -4.89 16.47 -6.99
C GLY A 215 -5.84 16.92 -5.87
N ARG A 216 -5.57 16.53 -4.62
CA ARG A 216 -6.33 16.92 -3.43
C ARG A 216 -5.36 17.31 -2.32
N LYS A 217 -5.87 17.99 -1.30
CA LYS A 217 -5.11 18.24 -0.05
C LYS A 217 -5.36 17.15 1.00
N ASP A 218 -6.25 16.20 0.70
CA ASP A 218 -6.52 15.02 1.52
C ASP A 218 -5.23 14.20 1.75
N ARG A 219 -5.14 13.50 2.87
CA ARG A 219 -3.91 12.80 3.30
C ARG A 219 -4.22 11.35 3.69
N LYS A 220 -3.21 10.50 3.57
CA LYS A 220 -3.23 9.14 4.11
C LYS A 220 -1.91 8.83 4.81
N THR A 221 -1.99 8.14 5.93
CA THR A 221 -0.82 7.60 6.64
C THR A 221 -0.97 6.10 6.70
N TYR A 222 -0.02 5.38 6.08
CA TYR A 222 0.06 3.92 6.14
C TYR A 222 1.09 3.55 7.21
N VAL A 223 0.72 2.73 8.19
CA VAL A 223 1.60 2.23 9.24
C VAL A 223 1.70 0.72 9.08
N LEU A 224 2.91 0.19 8.99
CA LEU A 224 3.12 -1.25 8.84
C LEU A 224 2.73 -2.00 10.12
N VAL A 225 2.05 -3.13 9.94
CA VAL A 225 1.62 -4.02 11.02
C VAL A 225 2.38 -5.34 10.88
N PRO A 226 3.27 -5.69 11.83
CA PRO A 226 3.93 -7.00 11.79
C PRO A 226 2.90 -8.11 11.95
N ALA A 227 3.16 -9.27 11.35
CA ALA A 227 2.33 -10.45 11.56
C ALA A 227 2.67 -11.13 12.90
N ALA A 228 1.85 -12.11 13.28
CA ALA A 228 2.14 -12.95 14.44
C ALA A 228 3.43 -13.76 14.29
N GLY A 229 3.82 -14.08 13.04
CA GLY A 229 5.13 -14.68 12.79
C GLY A 229 6.29 -13.72 13.10
N GLY A 230 6.06 -12.43 12.90
CA GLY A 230 7.03 -11.37 13.09
C GLY A 230 8.05 -11.26 11.97
N ILE A 231 8.75 -10.13 11.96
CA ILE A 231 9.74 -9.74 10.95
C ILE A 231 11.04 -9.29 11.64
N GLU A 232 12.19 -9.61 11.02
CA GLU A 232 13.48 -9.08 11.47
C GLU A 232 13.58 -7.58 11.19
N GLN A 233 14.04 -6.82 12.18
CA GLN A 233 14.10 -5.36 12.09
C GLN A 233 14.94 -4.86 10.92
N ASN A 234 16.07 -5.52 10.63
CA ASN A 234 16.95 -5.13 9.52
C ASN A 234 16.28 -5.36 8.17
N TRP A 235 15.54 -6.47 8.01
CA TRP A 235 14.80 -6.74 6.79
C TRP A 235 13.68 -5.72 6.58
N HIS A 236 12.90 -5.43 7.63
CA HIS A 236 11.90 -4.36 7.62
C HIS A 236 12.52 -3.02 7.20
N ARG A 237 13.62 -2.61 7.84
CA ARG A 237 14.28 -1.33 7.60
C ARG A 237 14.68 -1.18 6.12
N SER A 238 15.42 -2.15 5.58
CA SER A 238 15.87 -2.12 4.18
C SER A 238 14.70 -2.07 3.20
N ALA A 239 13.69 -2.92 3.39
CA ALA A 239 12.52 -2.97 2.52
C ALA A 239 11.69 -1.67 2.59
N PHE A 240 11.50 -1.14 3.80
CA PHE A 240 10.67 0.05 4.02
C PHE A 240 11.33 1.33 3.50
N GLU A 241 12.63 1.52 3.71
CA GLU A 241 13.37 2.68 3.19
C GLU A 241 13.35 2.72 1.65
N ALA A 242 13.54 1.57 1.00
CA ALA A 242 13.42 1.46 -0.45
C ALA A 242 11.97 1.70 -0.93
N PHE A 243 10.99 1.15 -0.23
CA PHE A 243 9.56 1.39 -0.50
C PHE A 243 9.19 2.87 -0.42
N GLN A 244 9.62 3.58 0.63
CA GLN A 244 9.31 5.00 0.82
C GLN A 244 9.82 5.87 -0.35
N ARG A 245 11.05 5.62 -0.82
CA ARG A 245 11.66 6.37 -1.93
C ARG A 245 10.91 6.23 -3.25
N GLU A 246 10.28 5.07 -3.46
CA GLU A 246 9.61 4.76 -4.72
C GLU A 246 8.10 4.93 -4.67
N PHE A 247 7.55 5.28 -3.52
CA PHE A 247 6.13 5.46 -3.36
C PHE A 247 5.69 6.86 -3.78
N TRP A 248 5.11 6.94 -4.99
CA TRP A 248 4.59 8.16 -5.56
C TRP A 248 3.11 8.37 -5.21
N PRO A 249 2.68 9.61 -4.89
CA PRO A 249 1.28 9.95 -4.74
C PRO A 249 0.44 9.61 -5.98
N SER A 250 -0.78 9.13 -5.76
CA SER A 250 -1.80 8.90 -6.78
C SER A 250 -3.20 9.23 -6.23
N SER A 251 -4.26 8.84 -6.93
CA SER A 251 -5.62 8.89 -6.39
C SER A 251 -5.79 7.95 -5.19
N ALA A 252 -6.85 8.17 -4.39
CA ALA A 252 -6.96 7.61 -3.05
C ALA A 252 -7.01 6.09 -3.02
N ILE A 253 -7.78 5.45 -3.91
CA ILE A 253 -7.89 3.99 -3.97
C ILE A 253 -6.62 3.40 -4.58
N LYS A 254 -6.09 4.01 -5.64
CA LYS A 254 -4.81 3.57 -6.23
C LYS A 254 -3.65 3.59 -5.24
N MET A 255 -3.57 4.60 -4.37
CA MET A 255 -2.50 4.66 -3.36
C MET A 255 -2.54 3.43 -2.45
N ASP A 256 -3.73 2.97 -2.05
CA ASP A 256 -3.87 1.77 -1.22
C ASP A 256 -3.35 0.53 -1.97
N ILE A 257 -3.80 0.34 -3.22
CA ILE A 257 -3.35 -0.78 -4.05
C ILE A 257 -1.84 -0.75 -4.27
N MET A 258 -1.29 0.42 -4.61
CA MET A 258 0.14 0.60 -4.84
C MET A 258 0.95 0.36 -3.56
N ALA A 259 0.42 0.71 -2.38
CA ALA A 259 1.13 0.53 -1.12
C ALA A 259 1.33 -0.96 -0.86
N SER A 260 0.25 -1.72 -0.99
CA SER A 260 0.25 -3.18 -0.88
C SER A 260 1.18 -3.85 -1.89
N LEU A 261 1.03 -3.55 -3.19
CA LEU A 261 1.83 -4.18 -4.25
C LEU A 261 3.32 -3.81 -4.19
N ARG A 262 3.65 -2.53 -4.01
CA ARG A 262 5.05 -2.06 -4.02
C ARG A 262 5.81 -2.52 -2.80
N TYR A 263 5.18 -2.49 -1.62
CA TYR A 263 5.83 -2.98 -0.41
C TYR A 263 6.09 -4.49 -0.48
N THR A 264 5.13 -5.25 -0.99
CA THR A 264 5.31 -6.69 -1.22
C THR A 264 6.46 -6.98 -2.19
N ALA A 265 6.57 -6.24 -3.29
CA ALA A 265 7.68 -6.36 -4.22
C ALA A 265 9.04 -6.01 -3.59
N ARG A 266 9.06 -5.08 -2.62
CA ARG A 266 10.26 -4.69 -1.87
C ARG A 266 10.68 -5.77 -0.87
N LEU A 267 9.73 -6.34 -0.13
CA LEU A 267 10.00 -7.48 0.75
C LEU A 267 10.59 -8.67 -0.01
N LEU A 268 10.04 -9.02 -1.18
CA LEU A 268 10.57 -10.09 -2.03
C LEU A 268 11.97 -9.80 -2.57
N ARG A 269 12.29 -8.54 -2.87
CA ARG A 269 13.63 -8.18 -3.38
C ARG A 269 14.69 -8.36 -2.30
N GLU A 270 14.38 -7.96 -1.07
CA GLU A 270 15.29 -8.10 0.07
C GLU A 270 15.29 -9.52 0.66
N TRP A 271 14.38 -10.40 0.18
CA TRP A 271 14.23 -11.77 0.69
C TRP A 271 15.42 -12.68 0.38
N GLU A 272 16.08 -12.54 -0.79
CA GLU A 272 17.24 -13.35 -1.16
C GLU A 272 18.38 -13.22 -0.12
N GLY A 273 18.56 -12.02 0.46
CA GLY A 273 19.53 -11.79 1.54
C GLY A 273 19.12 -12.35 2.90
N ALA A 274 17.83 -12.67 3.09
CA ALA A 274 17.23 -13.12 4.35
C ALA A 274 17.05 -14.65 4.44
N GLN A 275 17.45 -15.42 3.41
CA GLN A 275 17.30 -16.89 3.32
C GLN A 275 17.81 -17.68 4.53
N ARG A 276 18.66 -17.09 5.39
CA ARG A 276 19.30 -17.78 6.52
C ARG A 276 18.38 -18.05 7.73
N SER A 277 17.13 -17.55 7.76
CA SER A 277 16.28 -17.64 8.97
C SER A 277 14.83 -18.09 8.75
N SER A 278 14.40 -18.32 7.51
CA SER A 278 13.01 -18.73 7.23
C SER A 278 12.85 -20.24 7.35
N GLY A 279 12.30 -20.70 8.47
CA GLY A 279 11.78 -22.07 8.62
C GLY A 279 10.55 -22.33 7.74
N ARG A 280 9.52 -22.99 8.30
CA ARG A 280 8.27 -23.40 7.59
C ARG A 280 7.38 -22.27 7.02
N ARG A 281 7.76 -20.99 7.16
CA ARG A 281 6.93 -19.83 6.79
C ARG A 281 7.15 -19.45 5.33
N ARG A 282 6.08 -19.40 4.57
CA ARG A 282 6.15 -19.32 3.11
C ARG A 282 5.45 -18.10 2.53
N ARG A 283 4.54 -17.40 3.20
CA ARG A 283 3.87 -16.22 2.63
C ARG A 283 4.44 -14.92 3.16
N VAL A 284 4.38 -13.86 2.35
CA VAL A 284 4.75 -12.51 2.80
C VAL A 284 3.89 -12.05 3.99
N THR A 285 2.63 -12.49 4.00
CA THR A 285 1.65 -12.27 5.07
C THR A 285 1.99 -12.96 6.39
N ASP A 286 2.90 -13.96 6.39
CA ASP A 286 3.39 -14.60 7.61
C ASP A 286 4.37 -13.70 8.39
N TYR A 287 4.92 -12.66 7.74
CA TYR A 287 5.87 -11.71 8.33
C TYR A 287 5.25 -10.33 8.57
N VAL A 288 4.41 -9.86 7.65
CA VAL A 288 3.72 -8.56 7.74
C VAL A 288 2.24 -8.74 7.42
N ASP A 289 1.39 -8.34 8.35
CA ASP A 289 -0.06 -8.52 8.28
C ASP A 289 -0.72 -7.55 7.27
N GLY A 290 -0.10 -6.38 7.07
CA GLY A 290 -0.58 -5.32 6.19
C GLY A 290 -0.21 -3.93 6.70
N PHE A 291 -1.08 -2.97 6.40
CA PHE A 291 -1.01 -1.61 6.89
C PHE A 291 -2.26 -1.27 7.71
N ALA A 292 -2.06 -0.57 8.83
CA ALA A 292 -3.08 0.30 9.39
C ALA A 292 -3.07 1.62 8.61
N VAL A 293 -4.23 2.12 8.21
CA VAL A 293 -4.34 3.27 7.32
C VAL A 293 -5.27 4.30 7.92
N ALA A 294 -4.74 5.48 8.25
CA ALA A 294 -5.54 6.64 8.60
C ALA A 294 -5.74 7.52 7.36
N SER A 295 -6.99 7.87 7.07
CA SER A 295 -7.35 8.78 5.97
C SER A 295 -7.90 10.08 6.53
N TYR A 296 -7.42 11.20 5.98
CA TYR A 296 -7.71 12.53 6.46
C TYR A 296 -8.30 13.41 5.35
N LYS A 297 -9.34 14.16 5.68
CA LYS A 297 -9.93 15.19 4.83
C LYS A 297 -9.34 16.55 5.17
N ASP A 298 -8.93 17.28 4.14
CA ASP A 298 -8.57 18.68 4.28
C ASP A 298 -9.83 19.55 4.30
N LEU A 299 -10.03 20.32 5.38
CA LEU A 299 -11.15 21.25 5.56
C LEU A 299 -10.68 22.71 5.50
N GLY A 300 -9.52 22.97 4.89
CA GLY A 300 -8.91 24.30 4.83
C GLY A 300 -8.10 24.62 6.08
N SER A 301 -8.75 25.15 7.12
CA SER A 301 -8.08 25.54 8.38
C SER A 301 -7.86 24.36 9.34
N ALA A 302 -8.53 23.24 9.10
CA ALA A 302 -8.46 22.04 9.91
C ALA A 302 -8.34 20.78 9.05
N VAL A 303 -7.94 19.68 9.70
CA VAL A 303 -7.89 18.34 9.12
C VAL A 303 -8.80 17.45 9.94
N ALA A 304 -9.64 16.65 9.29
CA ALA A 304 -10.54 15.70 9.94
C ALA A 304 -10.18 14.26 9.59
N VAL A 305 -10.27 13.36 10.56
CA VAL A 305 -10.07 11.92 10.33
C VAL A 305 -11.36 11.37 9.73
N MET A 306 -11.27 10.80 8.54
CA MET A 306 -12.42 10.23 7.83
C MET A 306 -12.57 8.73 8.06
N ASN A 307 -11.44 8.02 8.17
CA ASN A 307 -11.43 6.57 8.27
C ASN A 307 -10.11 6.09 8.87
N VAL A 308 -10.20 5.05 9.71
CA VAL A 308 -9.07 4.22 10.14
C VAL A 308 -9.39 2.80 9.68
N ALA A 309 -8.58 2.27 8.78
CA ALA A 309 -8.84 0.99 8.12
C ALA A 309 -7.60 0.09 8.13
N LYS A 310 -7.80 -1.19 7.84
CA LYS A 310 -6.72 -2.13 7.55
C LYS A 310 -6.63 -2.38 6.05
N LEU A 311 -5.41 -2.44 5.54
CA LEU A 311 -5.09 -2.79 4.16
C LEU A 311 -4.18 -4.04 4.17
N GLY A 312 -4.59 -5.09 3.48
CA GLY A 312 -3.81 -6.33 3.41
C GLY A 312 -2.63 -6.26 2.43
N LEU A 313 -1.68 -7.17 2.62
CA LEU A 313 -0.73 -7.55 1.56
C LEU A 313 -1.33 -8.68 0.71
N PRO A 314 -0.88 -8.86 -0.54
CA PRO A 314 -1.40 -9.90 -1.41
C PRO A 314 -1.04 -11.29 -0.84
N ASP A 315 -2.05 -12.02 -0.35
CA ASP A 315 -1.86 -13.31 0.33
C ASP A 315 -1.45 -14.44 -0.63
N TRP A 316 -1.64 -14.24 -1.93
CA TRP A 316 -1.18 -15.14 -3.00
C TRP A 316 0.33 -15.05 -3.26
N VAL A 317 1.05 -14.12 -2.62
CA VAL A 317 2.50 -14.01 -2.79
C VAL A 317 3.20 -14.93 -1.78
N THR A 318 3.68 -16.05 -2.32
CA THR A 318 4.52 -17.00 -1.59
C THR A 318 5.99 -16.66 -1.87
N LEU A 319 6.80 -16.65 -0.81
CA LEU A 319 8.24 -16.54 -0.88
C LEU A 319 8.77 -17.70 -1.73
N PRO A 320 9.52 -17.39 -2.80
CA PRO A 320 10.01 -18.38 -3.75
C PRO A 320 11.07 -19.28 -3.10
N ASP A 321 11.38 -20.43 -3.69
CA ASP A 321 12.48 -21.29 -3.22
C ASP A 321 13.81 -20.94 -3.93
N ASN A 322 13.76 -20.21 -5.06
CA ASN A 322 14.91 -19.84 -5.88
C ASN A 322 14.77 -18.43 -6.52
N ALA A 323 15.86 -17.92 -7.08
CA ALA A 323 15.94 -16.57 -7.66
C ALA A 323 15.08 -16.40 -8.93
N ASP A 324 14.94 -17.44 -9.76
CA ASP A 324 14.16 -17.37 -10.99
C ASP A 324 12.67 -17.19 -10.69
N ASP A 325 12.14 -17.95 -9.72
CA ASP A 325 10.77 -17.80 -9.24
C ASP A 325 10.55 -16.44 -8.57
N ALA A 326 11.56 -15.93 -7.83
CA ALA A 326 11.54 -14.58 -7.29
C ALA A 326 11.41 -13.52 -8.38
N GLN A 327 12.17 -13.67 -9.46
CA GLN A 327 12.15 -12.75 -10.60
C GLN A 327 10.80 -12.81 -11.33
N ARG A 328 10.24 -14.00 -11.55
CA ARG A 328 8.91 -14.17 -12.16
C ARG A 328 7.82 -13.49 -11.31
N LEU A 329 7.80 -13.77 -10.01
CA LEU A 329 6.81 -13.20 -9.09
C LEU A 329 6.91 -11.67 -9.00
N ARG A 330 8.13 -11.13 -9.03
CA ARG A 330 8.37 -9.69 -9.10
C ARG A 330 7.87 -9.08 -10.40
N ALA A 331 8.13 -9.73 -11.54
CA ALA A 331 7.62 -9.29 -12.84
C ALA A 331 6.09 -9.26 -12.85
N GLU A 332 5.44 -10.22 -12.19
CA GLU A 332 3.99 -10.24 -12.04
C GLU A 332 3.47 -9.09 -11.18
N LEU A 333 4.07 -8.82 -10.02
CA LEU A 333 3.71 -7.66 -9.21
C LEU A 333 3.87 -6.35 -9.99
N GLU A 334 4.91 -6.21 -10.81
CA GLU A 334 5.09 -5.06 -11.70
C GLU A 334 4.02 -4.96 -12.77
N ASN A 335 3.59 -6.09 -13.35
CA ASN A 335 2.50 -6.14 -14.32
C ASN A 335 1.19 -5.63 -13.70
N HIS A 336 0.86 -6.09 -12.49
CA HIS A 336 -0.30 -5.61 -11.75
C HIS A 336 -0.20 -4.11 -11.44
N GLN A 337 0.96 -3.61 -11.00
CA GLN A 337 1.17 -2.17 -10.79
C GLN A 337 0.96 -1.36 -12.08
N ARG A 338 1.44 -1.84 -13.24
CA ARG A 338 1.24 -1.15 -14.52
C ARG A 338 -0.22 -1.16 -14.97
N LEU A 339 -0.94 -2.25 -14.71
CA LEU A 339 -2.36 -2.39 -15.01
C LEU A 339 -3.17 -1.39 -14.19
N ILE A 340 -3.01 -1.41 -12.86
CA ILE A 340 -3.72 -0.52 -11.93
C ILE A 340 -3.33 0.94 -12.16
N GLY A 341 -2.06 1.20 -12.46
CA GLY A 341 -1.58 2.56 -12.76
C GLY A 341 -2.25 3.19 -13.97
N ALA A 342 -2.73 2.38 -14.93
CA ALA A 342 -3.38 2.84 -16.16
C ALA A 342 -4.88 3.16 -16.01
N LEU A 343 -5.52 2.70 -14.92
CA LEU A 343 -6.92 3.02 -14.62
C LEU A 343 -7.05 4.50 -14.20
N ASP A 344 -8.26 5.05 -14.12
CA ASP A 344 -8.53 6.45 -13.82
C ASP A 344 -9.70 6.56 -12.82
N GLU A 345 -9.38 6.88 -11.58
CA GLU A 345 -10.35 6.90 -10.47
C GLU A 345 -11.42 7.99 -10.61
N THR A 346 -11.28 8.93 -11.56
CA THR A 346 -12.35 9.91 -11.84
C THR A 346 -13.47 9.35 -12.72
N LYS A 347 -13.30 8.14 -13.28
CA LYS A 347 -14.31 7.48 -14.11
C LYS A 347 -14.96 6.36 -13.30
N GLY A 348 -16.28 6.41 -13.10
CA GLY A 348 -16.99 5.47 -12.22
C GLY A 348 -16.72 3.98 -12.47
N GLU A 349 -16.63 3.55 -13.74
CA GLU A 349 -16.27 2.16 -14.06
C GLU A 349 -14.85 1.81 -13.62
N GLU A 350 -13.87 2.68 -13.90
CA GLU A 350 -12.47 2.43 -13.55
C GLU A 350 -12.24 2.58 -12.03
N GLU A 351 -13.00 3.44 -11.37
CA GLU A 351 -13.09 3.51 -9.91
C GLU A 351 -13.60 2.19 -9.32
N GLN A 352 -14.68 1.61 -9.86
CA GLN A 352 -15.20 0.33 -9.38
C GLN A 352 -14.17 -0.79 -9.54
N LEU A 353 -13.45 -0.85 -10.67
CA LEU A 353 -12.36 -1.81 -10.86
C LEU A 353 -11.25 -1.65 -9.81
N LEU A 354 -10.92 -0.41 -9.44
CA LEU A 354 -9.96 -0.15 -8.37
C LEU A 354 -10.50 -0.62 -7.01
N ARG A 355 -11.79 -0.45 -6.72
CA ARG A 355 -12.42 -0.96 -5.48
C ARG A 355 -12.35 -2.48 -5.41
N ASP A 356 -12.78 -3.17 -6.47
CA ASP A 356 -12.77 -4.63 -6.53
C ASP A 356 -11.35 -5.18 -6.34
N TYR A 357 -10.35 -4.54 -6.97
CA TYR A 357 -8.95 -4.96 -6.81
C TYR A 357 -8.40 -4.67 -5.41
N ARG A 358 -8.76 -3.53 -4.81
CA ARG A 358 -8.39 -3.22 -3.41
C ARG A 358 -8.99 -4.22 -2.43
N ASP A 359 -10.24 -4.63 -2.65
CA ASP A 359 -10.92 -5.63 -1.84
C ASP A 359 -10.29 -7.01 -2.02
N PHE A 360 -9.86 -7.36 -3.23
CA PHE A 360 -9.07 -8.57 -3.46
C PHE A 360 -7.79 -8.60 -2.62
N LEU A 361 -7.04 -7.50 -2.55
CA LEU A 361 -5.82 -7.43 -1.74
C LEU A 361 -6.08 -7.51 -0.22
N THR A 362 -7.28 -7.15 0.23
CA THR A 362 -7.61 -7.03 1.66
C THR A 362 -8.37 -8.25 2.21
N SER A 363 -9.22 -8.88 1.40
CA SER A 363 -10.21 -9.85 1.85
C SER A 363 -9.64 -11.20 2.30
N ARG A 364 -8.37 -11.52 1.97
CA ARG A 364 -7.78 -12.88 2.13
C ARG A 364 -8.75 -13.98 1.68
N ASP A 365 -9.58 -13.68 0.67
CA ASP A 365 -10.66 -14.56 0.24
C ASP A 365 -10.07 -15.68 -0.64
N PRO A 366 -10.01 -16.94 -0.14
CA PRO A 366 -9.48 -18.06 -0.93
C PRO A 366 -10.39 -18.38 -2.12
N MET A 367 -11.66 -17.94 -2.09
CA MET A 367 -12.59 -18.11 -3.21
C MET A 367 -12.32 -17.13 -4.36
N LEU A 368 -11.48 -16.11 -4.14
CA LEU A 368 -11.08 -15.11 -5.14
C LEU A 368 -12.27 -14.32 -5.71
N ARG A 369 -13.33 -14.09 -4.94
CA ARG A 369 -14.56 -13.43 -5.45
C ARG A 369 -14.29 -12.01 -5.93
N ALA A 370 -13.59 -11.21 -5.13
CA ALA A 370 -13.22 -9.85 -5.49
C ALA A 370 -12.27 -9.82 -6.71
N PHE A 371 -11.38 -10.80 -6.81
CA PHE A 371 -10.51 -10.95 -7.98
C PHE A 371 -11.31 -11.28 -9.25
N PHE A 372 -12.24 -12.22 -9.16
CA PHE A 372 -13.08 -12.57 -10.31
C PHE A 372 -14.00 -11.43 -10.72
N ALA A 373 -14.59 -10.70 -9.76
CA ALA A 373 -15.34 -9.47 -10.04
C ALA A 373 -14.48 -8.45 -10.81
N PHE A 374 -13.26 -8.21 -10.33
CA PHE A 374 -12.29 -7.37 -11.02
C PHE A 374 -11.98 -7.87 -12.44
N THR A 375 -11.65 -9.15 -12.63
CA THR A 375 -11.30 -9.68 -13.96
C THR A 375 -12.46 -9.63 -14.95
N ALA A 376 -13.70 -9.89 -14.49
CA ALA A 376 -14.90 -9.82 -15.31
C ALA A 376 -15.17 -8.37 -15.75
N GLY A 377 -15.15 -7.41 -14.81
CA GLY A 377 -15.29 -6.00 -15.15
C GLY A 377 -14.15 -5.49 -16.05
N TYR A 378 -12.91 -5.95 -15.79
CA TYR A 378 -11.74 -5.54 -16.58
C TYR A 378 -11.81 -6.04 -18.02
N ALA A 379 -12.43 -7.20 -18.28
CA ALA A 379 -12.66 -7.68 -19.64
C ALA A 379 -13.56 -6.70 -20.44
N GLY A 380 -14.63 -6.19 -19.82
CA GLY A 380 -15.47 -5.14 -20.40
C GLY A 380 -14.69 -3.85 -20.67
N HIS A 381 -13.86 -3.43 -19.71
CA HIS A 381 -12.96 -2.28 -19.86
C HIS A 381 -12.02 -2.44 -21.08
N VAL A 382 -11.37 -3.60 -21.22
CA VAL A 382 -10.48 -3.91 -22.35
C VAL A 382 -11.21 -3.81 -23.67
N MET A 383 -12.40 -4.42 -23.80
CA MET A 383 -13.20 -4.38 -25.02
C MET A 383 -13.55 -2.94 -25.42
N ARG A 384 -13.95 -2.12 -24.46
CA ARG A 384 -14.28 -0.70 -24.68
C ARG A 384 -13.07 0.14 -25.09
N LYS A 385 -11.88 -0.13 -24.52
CA LYS A 385 -10.65 0.56 -24.93
C LYS A 385 -10.26 0.18 -26.36
N LEU A 386 -10.30 -1.10 -26.69
CA LEU A 386 -9.99 -1.60 -28.03
C LEU A 386 -10.96 -1.04 -29.08
N SER A 387 -12.26 -0.95 -28.79
CA SER A 387 -13.23 -0.37 -29.74
C SER A 387 -12.98 1.11 -30.03
N LYS A 388 -12.35 1.83 -29.10
CA LYS A 388 -11.90 3.22 -29.26
C LYS A 388 -10.47 3.35 -29.78
N ARG A 389 -9.84 2.26 -30.25
CA ARG A 389 -8.42 2.20 -30.67
C ARG A 389 -7.45 2.67 -29.57
N GLN A 390 -7.83 2.56 -28.31
CA GLN A 390 -7.00 2.96 -27.17
C GLN A 390 -6.13 1.79 -26.73
N ARG A 391 -4.85 2.08 -26.45
CA ARG A 391 -3.94 1.09 -25.87
C ARG A 391 -4.43 0.67 -24.49
N VAL A 392 -4.50 -0.63 -24.25
CA VAL A 392 -4.90 -1.23 -22.98
C VAL A 392 -4.01 -2.42 -22.66
N ARG A 393 -3.65 -2.57 -21.39
CA ARG A 393 -2.90 -3.74 -20.92
C ARG A 393 -3.88 -4.89 -20.71
N ARG A 394 -3.40 -6.13 -20.88
CA ARG A 394 -4.20 -7.33 -20.69
C ARG A 394 -3.52 -8.22 -19.68
N LEU A 395 -4.31 -8.93 -18.89
CA LEU A 395 -3.80 -10.04 -18.08
C LEU A 395 -3.37 -11.17 -19.03
N THR A 396 -2.25 -11.82 -18.72
CA THR A 396 -1.80 -13.01 -19.44
C THR A 396 -2.21 -14.28 -18.69
N LEU A 397 -1.98 -15.45 -19.29
CA LEU A 397 -2.23 -16.72 -18.62
C LEU A 397 -1.28 -16.89 -17.43
N ASP A 398 0.01 -16.64 -17.64
CA ASP A 398 1.05 -16.69 -16.61
C ASP A 398 0.68 -15.81 -15.39
N ASN A 399 0.15 -14.61 -15.63
CA ASN A 399 -0.33 -13.71 -14.58
C ASN A 399 -1.44 -14.33 -13.72
N LEU A 400 -2.39 -15.02 -14.36
CA LEU A 400 -3.53 -15.62 -13.67
C LEU A 400 -3.10 -16.89 -12.95
N GLU A 401 -2.27 -17.71 -13.57
CA GLU A 401 -1.80 -18.98 -13.03
C GLU A 401 -1.09 -18.79 -11.69
N VAL A 402 -0.21 -17.79 -11.55
CA VAL A 402 0.47 -17.48 -10.29
C VAL A 402 -0.52 -17.23 -9.15
N ILE A 403 -1.59 -16.46 -9.39
CA ILE A 403 -2.60 -16.15 -8.38
C ILE A 403 -3.44 -17.39 -8.06
N LEU A 404 -3.84 -18.16 -9.07
CA LEU A 404 -4.71 -19.32 -8.89
C LEU A 404 -3.98 -20.46 -8.18
N MET A 405 -2.75 -20.78 -8.59
CA MET A 405 -1.89 -21.79 -7.99
C MET A 405 -1.60 -21.48 -6.52
N ALA A 406 -1.27 -20.23 -6.20
CA ALA A 406 -0.99 -19.82 -4.83
C ALA A 406 -2.18 -19.99 -3.87
N ASN A 407 -3.41 -20.04 -4.39
CA ASN A 407 -4.62 -20.22 -3.59
C ASN A 407 -5.16 -21.66 -3.64
N GLU A 408 -4.60 -22.56 -4.44
CA GLU A 408 -5.18 -23.90 -4.63
C GLU A 408 -5.27 -24.73 -3.36
N SER A 409 -4.21 -24.72 -2.54
CA SER A 409 -4.18 -25.50 -1.30
C SER A 409 -5.20 -25.03 -0.26
N ALA A 410 -5.65 -23.77 -0.36
CA ALA A 410 -6.64 -23.18 0.54
C ALA A 410 -8.09 -23.35 0.02
N ARG A 411 -8.29 -23.94 -1.16
CA ARG A 411 -9.61 -24.09 -1.79
C ARG A 411 -10.15 -25.50 -1.60
N SER A 412 -11.45 -25.60 -1.34
CA SER A 412 -12.19 -26.87 -1.36
C SER A 412 -12.26 -27.47 -2.76
N THR A 413 -12.30 -26.63 -3.80
CA THR A 413 -12.28 -27.03 -5.21
C THR A 413 -11.07 -26.42 -5.91
N LYS A 414 -10.14 -27.31 -6.34
CA LYS A 414 -8.99 -26.93 -7.16
C LYS A 414 -9.44 -26.43 -8.53
N LEU A 415 -8.76 -25.41 -9.04
CA LEU A 415 -9.10 -24.80 -10.33
C LEU A 415 -8.21 -25.34 -11.47
N SER A 416 -7.00 -25.82 -11.18
CA SER A 416 -6.07 -26.36 -12.19
C SER A 416 -6.72 -27.46 -13.04
N PRO A 417 -7.44 -28.46 -12.47
CA PRO A 417 -8.10 -29.47 -13.30
C PRO A 417 -9.14 -28.90 -14.27
N ILE A 418 -9.75 -27.76 -13.93
CA ILE A 418 -10.73 -27.07 -14.78
C ILE A 418 -9.99 -26.32 -15.89
N ILE A 419 -8.92 -25.60 -15.56
CA ILE A 419 -8.17 -24.74 -16.49
C ILE A 419 -7.34 -25.55 -17.48
N GLU A 420 -6.84 -26.71 -17.05
CA GLU A 420 -6.08 -27.66 -17.86
C GLU A 420 -7.00 -28.51 -18.75
N SER A 421 -8.31 -28.56 -18.47
CA SER A 421 -9.26 -29.32 -19.27
C SER A 421 -9.32 -28.77 -20.70
N PRO A 422 -9.14 -29.64 -21.73
CA PRO A 422 -9.29 -29.22 -23.12
C PRO A 422 -10.66 -28.58 -23.40
N GLY A 423 -11.72 -29.07 -22.74
CA GLY A 423 -13.07 -28.52 -22.90
C GLY A 423 -13.15 -27.06 -22.48
N PHE A 424 -12.59 -26.73 -21.31
CA PHE A 424 -12.55 -25.35 -20.82
C PHE A 424 -11.69 -24.47 -21.73
N GLN A 425 -10.51 -24.94 -22.14
CA GLN A 425 -9.60 -24.20 -23.01
C GLN A 425 -10.23 -23.89 -24.37
N HIS A 426 -10.97 -24.83 -24.96
CA HIS A 426 -11.72 -24.60 -26.19
C HIS A 426 -12.82 -23.54 -26.02
N ILE A 427 -13.57 -23.60 -24.91
CA ILE A 427 -14.61 -22.60 -24.62
C ILE A 427 -13.98 -21.21 -24.41
N ALA A 428 -12.94 -21.12 -23.60
CA ALA A 428 -12.21 -19.87 -23.34
C ALA A 428 -11.61 -19.30 -24.64
N THR A 429 -11.07 -20.16 -25.51
CA THR A 429 -10.55 -19.78 -26.82
C THR A 429 -11.65 -19.25 -27.73
N ALA A 430 -12.82 -19.92 -27.78
CA ALA A 430 -13.96 -19.47 -28.57
C ALA A 430 -14.47 -18.10 -28.11
N ILE A 431 -14.61 -17.90 -26.79
CA ILE A 431 -14.96 -16.60 -26.21
C ILE A 431 -13.93 -15.54 -26.63
N ARG A 432 -12.63 -15.81 -26.47
CA ARG A 432 -11.56 -14.86 -26.81
C ARG A 432 -11.52 -14.53 -28.31
N GLN A 433 -11.76 -15.51 -29.17
CA GLN A 433 -11.85 -15.33 -30.62
C GLN A 433 -13.03 -14.44 -30.99
N ALA A 434 -14.22 -14.70 -30.44
CA ALA A 434 -15.44 -13.94 -30.74
C ALA A 434 -15.48 -12.52 -30.12
N THR A 435 -14.58 -12.21 -29.19
CA THR A 435 -14.55 -10.94 -28.44
C THR A 435 -13.26 -10.15 -28.73
N VAL A 436 -12.24 -10.31 -27.87
CA VAL A 436 -11.02 -9.49 -27.84
C VAL A 436 -10.21 -9.61 -29.12
N LEU A 437 -10.03 -10.83 -29.65
CA LEU A 437 -9.26 -11.03 -30.88
C LEU A 437 -10.00 -10.48 -32.09
N GLN A 438 -11.31 -10.72 -32.20
CA GLN A 438 -12.08 -10.16 -33.30
C GLN A 438 -12.13 -8.63 -33.24
N GLN A 439 -12.24 -8.04 -32.05
CA GLN A 439 -12.17 -6.58 -31.91
C GLN A 439 -10.80 -6.04 -32.34
N TYR A 440 -9.72 -6.75 -32.00
CA TYR A 440 -8.37 -6.40 -32.43
C TYR A 440 -8.24 -6.48 -33.96
N TYR A 441 -8.70 -7.55 -34.60
CA TYR A 441 -8.67 -7.69 -36.06
C TYR A 441 -9.48 -6.61 -36.78
N LYS A 442 -10.69 -6.32 -36.29
CA LYS A 442 -11.52 -5.22 -36.79
C LYS A 442 -10.82 -3.86 -36.68
N THR A 443 -10.10 -3.63 -35.60
CA THR A 443 -9.50 -2.32 -35.32
C THR A 443 -8.17 -2.11 -36.03
N GLU A 444 -7.29 -3.11 -35.98
CA GLU A 444 -5.89 -3.01 -36.42
C GLU A 444 -5.68 -3.57 -37.84
N ARG A 445 -6.47 -4.58 -38.23
CA ARG A 445 -6.36 -5.22 -39.56
C ARG A 445 -7.51 -4.83 -40.50
N ASN A 446 -8.44 -3.99 -40.04
CA ASN A 446 -9.66 -3.62 -40.75
C ASN A 446 -10.48 -4.85 -41.24
N ASP A 447 -10.35 -5.97 -40.53
CA ASP A 447 -11.02 -7.22 -40.87
C ASP A 447 -12.39 -7.28 -40.18
N ASN A 448 -13.44 -7.19 -40.99
CA ASN A 448 -14.83 -7.24 -40.55
C ASN A 448 -15.53 -8.56 -40.93
N THR A 449 -14.75 -9.63 -41.18
CA THR A 449 -15.29 -10.93 -41.62
C THR A 449 -16.25 -11.54 -40.58
N TYR A 450 -16.00 -11.30 -39.29
CA TYR A 450 -16.88 -11.75 -38.20
C TYR A 450 -17.31 -10.58 -37.31
N ASP A 451 -18.53 -10.69 -36.77
CA ASP A 451 -19.07 -9.74 -35.81
C ASP A 451 -18.43 -9.91 -34.43
N VAL A 452 -18.13 -8.78 -33.80
CA VAL A 452 -17.60 -8.73 -32.43
C VAL A 452 -18.76 -8.91 -31.44
N ARG A 453 -18.64 -9.91 -30.55
CA ARG A 453 -19.63 -10.17 -29.50
C ARG A 453 -19.41 -9.26 -28.29
N TYR A 454 -20.01 -8.08 -28.31
CA TYR A 454 -20.04 -7.19 -27.15
C TYR A 454 -20.97 -7.72 -26.05
N GLY A 455 -20.67 -7.40 -24.80
CA GLY A 455 -21.55 -7.72 -23.65
C GLY A 455 -21.55 -9.17 -23.19
N LEU A 456 -20.88 -10.10 -23.88
CA LEU A 456 -20.84 -11.52 -23.51
C LEU A 456 -20.35 -11.77 -22.07
N ALA A 457 -19.33 -11.02 -21.62
CA ALA A 457 -18.83 -11.14 -20.25
C ALA A 457 -19.88 -10.71 -19.22
N ASP A 458 -20.60 -9.61 -19.49
CA ASP A 458 -21.65 -9.10 -18.59
C ASP A 458 -22.87 -10.02 -18.57
N GLU A 459 -23.22 -10.60 -19.72
CA GLU A 459 -24.29 -11.59 -19.86
C GLU A 459 -23.99 -12.86 -19.05
N LEU A 460 -22.80 -13.44 -19.24
CA LEU A 460 -22.36 -14.61 -18.48
C LEU A 460 -22.29 -14.31 -16.97
N LEU A 461 -21.80 -13.12 -16.58
CA LEU A 461 -21.73 -12.71 -15.18
C LEU A 461 -23.12 -12.53 -14.56
N ARG A 462 -24.08 -11.95 -15.29
CA ARG A 462 -25.46 -11.77 -14.84
C ARG A 462 -26.13 -13.11 -14.53
N HIS A 463 -25.87 -14.12 -15.35
CA HIS A 463 -26.42 -15.47 -15.18
C HIS A 463 -25.58 -16.38 -14.27
N ALA A 464 -24.39 -15.96 -13.84
CA ALA A 464 -23.49 -16.78 -13.02
C ALA A 464 -24.04 -17.16 -11.63
N ARG A 465 -25.13 -16.52 -11.18
CA ARG A 465 -25.80 -16.86 -9.91
C ARG A 465 -26.66 -18.13 -10.00
N ASP A 466 -27.08 -18.52 -11.21
CA ASP A 466 -27.87 -19.73 -11.45
C ASP A 466 -27.18 -20.61 -12.51
N ASN A 467 -26.80 -21.82 -12.12
CA ASN A 467 -26.09 -22.76 -12.99
C ASN A 467 -26.86 -23.07 -14.29
N ARG A 468 -28.19 -23.15 -14.25
CA ARG A 468 -29.00 -23.46 -15.44
C ARG A 468 -29.02 -22.28 -16.40
N GLU A 469 -29.19 -21.08 -15.87
CA GLU A 469 -29.17 -19.88 -16.70
C GLU A 469 -27.80 -19.64 -17.31
N PHE A 470 -26.73 -19.85 -16.53
CA PHE A 470 -25.36 -19.76 -17.02
C PHE A 470 -25.08 -20.74 -18.15
N LEU A 471 -25.44 -22.01 -17.96
CA LEU A 471 -25.26 -23.04 -18.99
C LEU A 471 -26.10 -22.78 -20.24
N ARG A 472 -27.32 -22.24 -20.10
CA ARG A 472 -28.16 -21.83 -21.21
C ARG A 472 -27.49 -20.71 -22.02
N ALA A 473 -27.09 -19.62 -21.37
CA ALA A 473 -26.41 -18.50 -22.02
C ALA A 473 -25.11 -18.94 -22.72
N LEU A 474 -24.31 -19.78 -22.06
CA LEU A 474 -23.09 -20.34 -22.66
C LEU A 474 -23.38 -21.22 -23.88
N SER A 475 -24.41 -22.08 -23.80
CA SER A 475 -24.78 -22.98 -24.91
C SER A 475 -25.33 -22.21 -26.11
N GLU A 476 -26.12 -21.17 -25.87
CA GLU A 476 -26.62 -20.25 -26.89
C GLU A 476 -25.46 -19.54 -27.61
N PHE A 477 -24.48 -19.03 -26.84
CA PHE A 477 -23.25 -18.44 -27.39
C PHE A 477 -22.46 -19.43 -28.26
N LEU A 478 -22.23 -20.66 -27.77
CA LEU A 478 -21.47 -21.67 -28.52
C LEU A 478 -22.18 -22.08 -29.81
N THR A 479 -23.51 -22.19 -29.77
CA THR A 479 -24.33 -22.50 -30.96
C THR A 479 -24.28 -21.36 -31.97
N ALA A 480 -24.41 -20.12 -31.53
CA ALA A 480 -24.31 -18.94 -32.38
C ALA A 480 -22.92 -18.80 -33.03
N SER A 481 -21.86 -19.09 -32.27
CA SER A 481 -20.48 -19.04 -32.75
C SER A 481 -20.21 -20.11 -33.83
N ARG A 482 -20.73 -21.34 -33.65
CA ARG A 482 -20.64 -22.40 -34.66
C ARG A 482 -21.40 -22.04 -35.94
N LYS A 483 -22.62 -21.50 -35.82
CA LYS A 483 -23.44 -21.07 -36.97
C LYS A 483 -22.77 -19.92 -37.74
N GLY A 484 -22.19 -18.94 -37.03
CA GLY A 484 -21.45 -17.83 -37.65
C GLY A 484 -20.23 -18.30 -38.45
N ASN A 485 -19.46 -19.26 -37.92
CA ASN A 485 -18.35 -19.86 -38.65
C ASN A 485 -18.79 -20.62 -39.90
N ALA A 486 -19.87 -21.41 -39.81
CA ALA A 486 -20.43 -22.12 -40.95
C ALA A 486 -20.98 -21.18 -42.04
N GLY A 487 -21.61 -20.08 -41.64
CA GLY A 487 -22.17 -19.07 -42.55
C GLY A 487 -21.14 -18.24 -43.30
N VAL A 488 -19.93 -18.05 -42.76
CA VAL A 488 -18.80 -17.37 -43.44
C VAL A 488 -18.02 -18.34 -44.36
N TRP A 489 -17.97 -19.63 -44.00
CA TRP A 489 -17.36 -20.67 -44.83
C TRP A 489 -18.19 -21.01 -46.08
N ALA A 490 -19.52 -20.87 -46.02
CA ALA A 490 -20.42 -21.11 -47.15
C ALA A 490 -20.18 -20.18 -48.36
N PRO A 491 -20.03 -18.85 -48.23
CA PRO A 491 -19.71 -17.96 -49.36
C PRO A 491 -18.24 -18.02 -49.78
N ASN A 492 -17.30 -18.38 -48.89
CA ASN A 492 -15.89 -18.52 -49.27
C ASN A 492 -15.60 -19.80 -50.09
N LYS A 493 -16.45 -20.83 -50.03
CA LYS A 493 -16.40 -21.96 -50.98
C LYS A 493 -16.82 -21.56 -52.40
N ASN A 494 -17.70 -20.56 -52.56
CA ASN A 494 -18.08 -20.03 -53.87
C ASN A 494 -17.06 -19.02 -54.45
N LYS A 495 -16.03 -18.64 -53.68
CA LYS A 495 -14.88 -17.87 -54.15
C LYS A 495 -13.62 -18.74 -54.23
N GLY A 496 -13.76 -19.94 -54.76
CA GLY A 496 -12.63 -20.77 -55.17
C GLY A 496 -12.17 -20.40 -56.59
N ASN A 497 -11.34 -19.36 -56.73
CA ASN A 497 -10.07 -19.43 -57.48
C ASN A 497 -9.34 -18.08 -57.42
N ARG A 498 -8.32 -18.00 -56.55
CA ARG A 498 -7.06 -17.26 -56.73
C ARG A 498 -6.24 -17.40 -55.45
N SER A 499 -5.27 -18.31 -55.50
CA SER A 499 -4.11 -18.34 -54.58
C SER A 499 -3.36 -16.99 -54.64
N PRO A 500 -2.82 -16.51 -53.52
CA PRO A 500 -1.53 -17.00 -53.00
C PRO A 500 -1.61 -17.65 -51.61
#